data_AF-A0A7V5N2I8-F1
#
_entry.id   AF-A0A7V5N2I8-F1
#
_cell.length_a   1.000
_cell.length_b   1.000
_cell.length_c   1.000
_cell.angle_alpha   90.00
_cell.angle_beta   90.00
_cell.angle_gamma   90.00
#
_symmetry.space_group_name_H-M   'P 1'
#
loop_
_entity.id
_entity.type
_entity.pdbx_description
1 polymer ?
#
loop_
_entity_poly.entity_id
_entity_poly.type
_entity_poly.pdbx_seq_one_letter_code
_entity_poly.pdbx_strand_id
1 'polypeptide(L)' 'MRESLEALKLRLREISDIEAAGALLYWDQSTCMPRGGAQARARHMATLARLAHERWVDPALGKLLEKLRPMEEA' A
#
# COMPACT_ATOMS: atom_id res chain seq x y z
N MET A 1 4.48 1.31 -23.97
CA MET A 1 3.76 2.27 -23.10
C MET A 1 2.64 1.62 -22.31
N ARG A 2 1.63 1.03 -22.96
CA ARG A 2 0.49 0.35 -22.28
C ARG A 2 0.92 -0.69 -21.23
N GLU A 3 1.85 -1.58 -21.56
CA GLU A 3 2.36 -2.59 -20.62
C GLU A 3 2.98 -1.98 -19.35
N SER A 4 3.69 -0.85 -19.48
CA SER A 4 4.32 -0.18 -18.34
C SER A 4 3.27 0.52 -17.46
N LEU A 5 2.21 1.06 -18.06
CA LEU A 5 1.06 1.61 -17.33
C LEU A 5 0.30 0.50 -16.57
N GLU A 6 0.08 -0.66 -17.18
CA GLU A 6 -0.55 -1.79 -16.49
C GLU A 6 0.34 -2.33 -15.36
N ALA A 7 1.65 -2.38 -15.55
CA ALA A 7 2.59 -2.74 -14.49
C ALA A 7 2.58 -1.72 -13.32
N LEU A 8 2.48 -0.43 -13.61
CA LEU A 8 2.32 0.62 -12.59
C LEU A 8 1.01 0.43 -11.81
N LYS A 9 -0.12 0.26 -12.52
CA LYS A 9 -1.43 0.02 -11.89
C LYS A 9 -1.42 -1.19 -10.97
N LEU A 10 -0.79 -2.29 -11.39
CA LEU A 10 -0.71 -3.50 -10.58
C LEU A 10 0.01 -3.24 -9.25
N ARG A 11 1.14 -2.53 -9.29
CA ARG A 11 1.91 -2.17 -8.08
C ARG A 11 1.13 -1.22 -7.16
N LEU A 12 0.50 -0.20 -7.74
CA LEU A 12 -0.33 0.74 -6.96
C LEU A 12 -1.55 0.06 -6.34
N ARG A 13 -2.13 -0.94 -7.03
CA ARG A 13 -3.23 -1.73 -6.47
C ARG A 13 -2.77 -2.55 -5.27
N GLU A 14 -1.62 -3.21 -5.33
CA GLU A 14 -1.07 -3.95 -4.17
C GLU A 14 -0.88 -3.02 -2.95
N ILE A 15 -0.31 -1.84 -3.16
CA ILE A 15 -0.14 -0.82 -2.11
C ILE A 15 -1.51 -0.43 -1.53
N SER A 16 -2.46 -0.09 -2.40
CA SER A 16 -3.81 0.32 -2.01
C SER A 16 -4.54 -0.78 -1.22
N ASP A 17 -4.37 -2.04 -1.59
CA ASP A 17 -4.99 -3.18 -0.90
C ASP A 17 -4.42 -3.35 0.52
N ILE A 18 -3.11 -3.19 0.69
CA ILE A 18 -2.45 -3.24 2.01
C ILE A 18 -2.93 -2.08 2.90
N GLU A 19 -2.98 -0.86 2.35
CA GLU A 19 -3.45 0.32 3.08
C GLU A 19 -4.93 0.20 3.46
N ALA A 20 -5.77 -0.32 2.55
CA ALA A 20 -7.19 -0.57 2.82
C ALA A 20 -7.39 -1.62 3.93
N ALA A 21 -6.59 -2.69 3.95
CA ALA A 21 -6.60 -3.65 5.05
C ALA A 21 -6.21 -2.99 6.39
N GLY A 22 -5.20 -2.11 6.37
CA GLY A 22 -4.82 -1.32 7.55
C GLY A 22 -5.95 -0.40 8.03
N ALA A 23 -6.63 0.28 7.11
CA ALA A 23 -7.77 1.14 7.42
C ALA A 23 -8.93 0.36 8.05
N LEU A 24 -9.24 -0.84 7.53
CA LEU A 24 -10.28 -1.70 8.10
C LEU A 24 -9.93 -2.14 9.53
N LEU A 25 -8.68 -2.54 9.77
CA LEU A 25 -8.22 -2.90 11.13
C LEU A 25 -8.21 -1.70 12.08
N TYR A 26 -7.93 -0.49 11.58
CA TYR A 26 -8.00 0.71 12.39
C TYR A 26 -9.45 1.05 12.77
N TRP A 27 -10.39 0.95 11.82
CA TRP A 27 -11.81 1.13 12.11
C TRP A 27 -12.28 0.11 13.16
N ASP A 28 -11.96 -1.17 12.96
CA ASP A 28 -12.33 -2.24 13.90
C ASP A 28 -11.76 -1.98 15.31
N GLN A 29 -10.53 -1.45 15.42
CA GLN A 29 -9.91 -1.09 16.71
C GLN A 29 -10.75 -0.07 17.47
N SER A 30 -11.38 0.85 16.73
CA SER A 30 -12.08 2.01 17.27
C SER A 30 -13.54 1.71 17.62
N THR A 31 -14.11 0.63 17.06
CA THR A 31 -15.55 0.33 17.19
C THR A 31 -15.85 -1.02 17.82
N CYS A 32 -15.15 -2.09 17.43
CA CYS A 32 -15.53 -3.48 17.73
C CYS A 32 -14.50 -4.24 18.56
N MET A 33 -13.22 -3.89 18.47
CA MET A 33 -12.13 -4.68 19.05
C MET A 33 -12.20 -4.73 20.59
N PRO A 34 -12.15 -5.92 21.21
CA PRO A 34 -12.06 -6.02 22.66
C PRO A 34 -10.71 -5.52 23.18
N ARG A 35 -10.68 -4.98 24.40
CA ARG A 35 -9.47 -4.39 25.02
C ARG A 35 -8.25 -5.32 25.02
N GLY A 36 -8.45 -6.64 25.19
CA GLY A 36 -7.37 -7.63 25.17
C GLY A 36 -6.65 -7.77 23.83
N GLY A 37 -7.21 -7.25 22.74
CA GLY A 37 -6.64 -7.33 21.38
C GLY A 37 -5.53 -6.33 21.07
N ALA A 38 -5.28 -5.33 21.94
CA ALA A 38 -4.44 -4.18 21.62
C ALA A 38 -3.02 -4.56 21.16
N GLN A 39 -2.36 -5.48 21.85
CA GLN A 39 -0.98 -5.88 21.50
C GLN A 39 -0.92 -6.59 20.15
N ALA A 40 -1.89 -7.46 19.85
CA ALA A 40 -1.96 -8.14 18.55
C ALA A 40 -2.26 -7.14 17.42
N ARG A 41 -3.24 -6.24 17.63
CA ARG A 41 -3.58 -5.18 16.67
C ARG A 41 -2.40 -4.28 16.36
N ALA A 42 -1.63 -3.87 17.37
CA ALA A 42 -0.42 -3.08 17.17
C ALA A 42 0.59 -3.79 16.25
N ARG A 43 0.82 -5.10 16.43
CA ARG A 43 1.70 -5.90 15.55
C ARG A 43 1.17 -5.98 14.12
N HIS A 44 -0.15 -6.16 13.94
CA HIS A 44 -0.76 -6.20 12.61
C HIS A 44 -0.59 -4.86 11.88
N MET A 45 -0.92 -3.75 12.55
CA MET A 45 -0.77 -2.41 11.98
C MET A 45 0.69 -2.09 11.63
N ALA A 46 1.64 -2.41 12.51
CA ALA A 46 3.06 -2.20 12.25
C ALA A 46 3.55 -3.03 11.04
N THR A 47 3.06 -4.26 10.89
CA THR A 47 3.41 -5.12 9.75
C THR A 47 2.88 -4.55 8.44
N LEU A 48 1.60 -4.16 8.40
CA LEU A 48 0.98 -3.59 7.21
C LEU A 48 1.64 -2.26 6.82
N ALA A 49 1.90 -1.38 7.79
CA ALA A 49 2.59 -0.11 7.55
C ALA A 49 4.00 -0.31 6.97
N ARG A 50 4.77 -1.26 7.51
CA ARG A 50 6.10 -1.61 6.97
C ARG A 50 5.99 -2.13 5.53
N LEU A 51 5.05 -3.04 5.25
CA LEU A 51 4.87 -3.60 3.91
C LEU A 51 4.45 -2.53 2.90
N ALA A 52 3.48 -1.69 3.24
CA ALA A 52 3.06 -0.57 2.38
C ALA A 52 4.25 0.36 2.09
N HIS A 53 5.01 0.73 3.13
CA HIS A 53 6.20 1.56 2.97
C HIS A 53 7.25 0.92 2.05
N GLU A 54 7.60 -0.35 2.28
CA GLU A 54 8.55 -1.09 1.43
C GLU A 54 8.14 -1.12 -0.04
N ARG A 55 6.83 -1.22 -0.33
CA ARG A 55 6.31 -1.17 -1.70
C ARG A 55 6.35 0.22 -2.31
N TRP A 56 6.07 1.25 -1.53
CA TRP A 56 6.19 2.64 -1.95
C TRP A 56 7.63 3.02 -2.31
N VAL A 57 8.61 2.54 -1.53
CA VAL A 57 10.03 2.87 -1.74
C VAL A 57 10.78 1.88 -2.63
N ASP A 58 10.09 0.93 -3.26
CA ASP A 58 10.69 -0.01 -4.21
C ASP A 58 11.27 0.77 -5.42
N PRO A 59 12.59 0.71 -5.69
CA PRO A 59 13.19 1.39 -6.83
C PRO A 59 12.56 1.03 -8.18
N ALA A 60 11.94 -0.14 -8.31
CA ALA A 60 11.23 -0.55 -9.51
C ALA A 60 9.99 0.31 -9.79
N LEU A 61 9.34 0.85 -8.75
CA LEU A 61 8.23 1.81 -8.91
C LEU A 61 8.74 3.11 -9.53
N GLY A 62 9.84 3.66 -9.01
CA GLY A 62 10.49 4.85 -9.58
C GLY A 62 10.91 4.67 -11.03
N LYS A 63 11.51 3.52 -11.38
CA LYS A 63 11.87 3.18 -12.76
C LYS A 63 10.65 3.13 -13.70
N LEU A 64 9.51 2.63 -13.21
CA LEU A 64 8.27 2.60 -13.99
C LEU A 64 7.71 4.01 -14.22
N LEU A 65 7.75 4.88 -13.20
CA LEU A 65 7.33 6.27 -13.32
C LEU A 65 8.19 7.01 -14.35
N GLU A 66 9.52 6.89 -14.26
CA GLU A 66 10.44 7.50 -15.24
C GLU A 66 10.17 7.03 -16.67
N LYS A 67 9.87 5.74 -16.86
CA LYS A 67 9.52 5.19 -18.18
C LYS A 67 8.20 5.74 -18.72
N LEU A 68 7.29 6.15 -17.84
CA LEU A 68 5.97 6.67 -18.19
C LEU A 68 5.92 8.20 -18.25
N ARG A 69 6.98 8.92 -17.83
CA ARG A 69 7.05 10.39 -17.85
C ARG A 69 6.59 11.04 -19.16
N PRO A 70 6.91 10.51 -20.37
CA PRO A 70 6.41 11.10 -21.62
C PRO A 70 4.88 11.10 -21.77
N MET A 71 4.13 10.30 -20.98
CA MET A 71 2.67 10.30 -20.99
C MET A 71 2.05 11.41 -20.13
N GLU A 72 2.81 11.98 -19.20
CA GLU A 72 2.36 13.11 -18.37
C GLU A 72 2.46 14.44 -19.13
N GLU A 73 3.46 14.54 -19.99
CA GLU A 73 3.79 15.75 -20.76
C GLU A 73 3.01 15.86 -22.09
N ALA A 74 2.21 14.85 -22.45
CA ALA A 74 1.46 14.74 -23.71
C ALA A 74 0.01 15.19 -23.58
#